data_AF-P83259-F1
#
_entry.id   AF-P83259-F1
#
_cell.length_a   1.000
_cell.length_b   1.000
_cell.length_c   1.000
_cell.angle_alpha   90.00
_cell.angle_beta   90.00
_cell.angle_gamma   90.00
#
_symmetry.space_group_name_H-M   'P 1'
#
loop_
_entity.id
_entity.type
_entity.pdbx_description
1 polymer ?
#
loop_
_entity_poly.entity_id
_entity_poly.type
_entity_poly.pdbx_seq_one_letter_code
_entity_poly.pdbx_strand_id
1 'polypeptide(L)' 'ACATKNQRCASWAGPYCCDGFYCSCRSYPGCMCRPNS' A
#
# COMPACT_ATOMS: atom_id res chain seq x y z
N ALA A 1 2.44 -12.46 -3.08
CA ALA A 1 1.34 -11.61 -3.57
C ALA A 1 1.63 -10.17 -3.18
N CYS A 2 1.60 -9.23 -4.13
CA CYS A 2 1.80 -7.81 -3.86
C CYS A 2 0.42 -7.11 -3.78
N ALA A 3 0.35 -6.05 -2.99
CA ALA A 3 -0.88 -5.29 -2.78
C ALA A 3 -1.10 -4.30 -3.93
N THR A 4 -2.29 -4.34 -4.52
CA THR A 4 -2.72 -3.44 -5.60
C THR A 4 -3.42 -2.19 -5.04
N LYS A 5 -3.88 -1.28 -5.89
CA LYS A 5 -4.60 -0.05 -5.50
C LYS A 5 -5.66 -0.31 -4.41
N ASN A 6 -5.65 0.52 -3.37
CA ASN A 6 -6.55 0.46 -2.22
C ASN A 6 -6.45 -0.81 -1.36
N GLN A 7 -5.54 -1.74 -1.63
CA GLN A 7 -5.27 -2.81 -0.68
C GLN A 7 -4.41 -2.32 0.48
N ARG A 8 -4.62 -2.95 1.64
CA ARG A 8 -3.89 -2.65 2.86
C ARG A 8 -2.44 -3.12 2.71
N CYS A 9 -1.50 -2.20 2.92
CA CYS A 9 -0.08 -2.47 2.95
C CYS A 9 0.46 -2.20 4.34
N ALA A 10 1.58 -2.80 4.71
CA ALA A 10 2.30 -2.41 5.92
C ALA A 10 3.78 -2.69 5.70
N SER A 11 4.59 -1.64 5.64
CA SER A 11 6.03 -1.75 5.35
C SER A 11 6.78 -2.65 6.33
N TRP A 12 6.24 -2.91 7.53
CA TRP A 12 6.86 -3.72 8.58
C TRP A 12 6.12 -5.04 8.92
N ALA A 13 4.90 -5.27 8.44
CA ALA A 13 4.09 -6.43 8.85
C ALA A 13 3.01 -6.86 7.85
N GLY A 14 3.07 -6.37 6.61
CA GLY A 14 2.04 -6.61 5.61
C GLY A 14 2.60 -6.71 4.20
N PRO A 15 1.73 -6.90 3.21
CA PRO A 15 2.16 -7.05 1.83
C PRO A 15 2.76 -5.76 1.32
N TYR A 16 3.88 -5.89 0.60
CA TYR A 16 4.48 -4.81 -0.16
C TYR A 16 3.54 -4.43 -1.32
N CYS A 17 3.49 -3.13 -1.64
CA CYS A 17 2.78 -2.69 -2.82
C CYS A 17 3.44 -3.22 -4.09
N CYS A 18 2.63 -3.56 -5.10
CA CYS A 18 3.16 -3.94 -6.40
C CYS A 18 3.95 -2.78 -7.03
N ASP A 19 4.81 -3.09 -8.00
CA ASP A 19 5.51 -2.08 -8.79
C ASP A 19 4.53 -1.08 -9.41
N GLY A 20 4.87 0.20 -9.38
CA GLY A 20 3.95 1.30 -9.73
C GLY A 20 3.01 1.78 -8.60
N PHE A 21 3.02 1.12 -7.44
CA PHE A 21 2.28 1.55 -6.26
C PHE A 21 3.20 1.83 -5.07
N TYR A 22 2.89 2.85 -4.28
CA TYR A 22 3.56 3.14 -3.02
C TYR A 22 2.60 2.93 -1.84
N CYS A 23 3.15 2.51 -0.71
CA CYS A 23 2.36 2.33 0.51
C CYS A 23 2.13 3.69 1.18
N SER A 24 0.89 4.19 1.12
CA SER A 24 0.51 5.46 1.76
C SER A 24 -0.19 5.20 3.08
N CYS A 25 0.45 5.59 4.18
CA CYS A 25 -0.11 5.56 5.53
C CYS A 25 -0.91 6.83 5.89
N ARG A 26 -1.13 7.75 4.93
CA ARG A 26 -1.82 9.02 5.20
C ARG A 26 -3.34 8.89 5.36
N SER A 27 -3.94 7.79 4.91
CA SER A 27 -5.38 7.57 5.01
C SER A 27 -5.72 6.62 6.17
N TYR A 28 -6.50 7.10 7.14
CA TYR A 28 -7.11 6.26 8.18
C TYR A 28 -8.10 5.27 7.53
N PRO A 29 -8.24 4.00 7.98
CA PRO A 29 -7.75 3.39 9.23
C PRO A 29 -6.45 2.56 9.07
N GLY A 30 -5.66 2.78 8.03
CA GLY A 30 -4.39 2.07 7.88
C GLY A 30 -3.73 2.31 6.52
N CYS A 31 -2.48 1.88 6.38
CA CYS A 31 -1.73 2.14 5.16
C CYS A 31 -2.30 1.38 3.96
N MET A 32 -2.42 2.06 2.83
CA MET A 32 -2.96 1.50 1.60
C MET A 32 -2.05 1.78 0.42
N CYS A 33 -1.97 0.81 -0.51
CA CYS A 33 -1.27 1.02 -1.76
C CYS A 33 -1.99 2.05 -2.62
N ARG A 34 -1.23 3.05 -3.05
CA ARG A 34 -1.68 4.15 -3.90
C ARG A 34 -0.81 4.16 -5.16
N PRO A 35 -1.39 4.45 -6.34
CA PRO A 35 -0.61 4.58 -7.56
C PRO A 35 0.40 5.72 -7.38
N ASN A 36 1.61 5.52 -7.87
CA ASN A 36 2.65 6.53 -7.85
C ASN A 36 2.35 7.58 -8.93
N SER A 37 1.38 8.46 -8.66
CA SER A 37 0.94 9.58 -9.52
C SER A 37 0.66 9.19 -10.98
#